data_AF-A0A7M3PQN9-F1
#
_entry.id   AF-A0A7M3PQN9-F1
#
_cell.length_a   1.000
_cell.length_b   1.000
_cell.length_c   1.000
_cell.angle_alpha   90.00
_cell.angle_beta   90.00
_cell.angle_gamma   90.00
#
_symmetry.space_group_name_H-M   'P 1'
#
loop_
_entity.id
_entity.type
_entity.pdbx_description
1 polymer ?
#
loop_
_entity_poly.entity_id
_entity_poly.type
_entity_poly.pdbx_seq_one_letter_code
_entity_poly.pdbx_strand_id
1 'polypeptide(L)'
;MKKKLANLLFMVTVALQATAQITILSMDDVKKSEPIDELVFRAQYELKMVEDTTKTDCQPNSETMMLEVGKKCSQFYSYTTYLRDSTLIADYANKVSQDILQQHAKAYGNGRITYRIYKNYPTGKVTTLDRLATSNFRCEEKNEKPVWTLLSDTATILTYHCRKATCHFRGRSYTAWFTMEIPVSEGPWKLCGLPGFIIKAEDARGHYSFECTGVEQSDGPKPLLFNGKGSESISRRDLNKVYERYAKDPVGFITSTAPNVKLTVKDEQGNALKNFELPYNPIELSEK
;
A
#
# COMPACT_ATOMS: atom_id res chain seq x y z
N MET A 1 43.36 -33.30 -39.44
CA MET A 1 41.93 -33.14 -39.12
C MET A 1 41.80 -32.40 -37.79
N LYS A 2 41.58 -31.09 -37.80
CA LYS A 2 41.44 -30.25 -36.60
C LYS A 2 39.96 -30.10 -36.26
N LYS A 3 39.51 -30.67 -35.13
CA LYS A 3 38.15 -30.47 -34.59
C LYS A 3 38.10 -29.08 -33.94
N LYS A 4 37.27 -28.18 -34.47
CA LYS A 4 36.93 -26.89 -33.85
C LYS A 4 35.82 -27.12 -32.81
N LEU A 5 36.08 -26.75 -31.56
CA LEU A 5 35.04 -26.55 -30.54
C LEU A 5 34.13 -25.40 -30.98
N ALA A 6 32.83 -25.63 -31.03
CA ALA A 6 31.82 -24.57 -31.11
C ALA A 6 31.36 -24.25 -29.69
N ASN A 7 31.80 -23.12 -29.14
CA ASN A 7 31.21 -22.54 -27.93
C ASN A 7 29.89 -21.88 -28.32
N LEU A 8 28.78 -22.47 -27.90
CA LEU A 8 27.45 -21.88 -28.04
C LEU A 8 27.26 -20.88 -26.89
N LEU A 9 27.43 -19.59 -27.19
CA LEU A 9 27.16 -18.50 -26.26
C LEU A 9 25.65 -18.24 -26.25
N PHE A 10 24.94 -18.65 -25.19
CA PHE A 10 23.54 -18.29 -24.97
C PHE A 10 23.49 -16.82 -24.51
N MET A 11 23.28 -15.88 -25.43
CA MET A 11 22.93 -14.51 -25.07
C MET A 11 21.46 -14.49 -24.61
N VAL A 12 21.24 -14.50 -23.30
CA VAL A 12 19.95 -14.16 -22.71
C VAL A 12 19.80 -12.64 -22.85
N THR A 13 19.05 -12.20 -23.85
CA THR A 13 18.61 -10.81 -23.96
C THR A 13 17.55 -10.56 -22.89
N VAL A 14 17.98 -10.07 -21.73
CA VAL A 14 17.06 -9.45 -20.77
C VAL A 14 16.52 -8.19 -21.43
N ALA A 15 15.30 -8.26 -21.97
CA ALA A 15 14.59 -7.08 -22.41
C ALA A 15 14.30 -6.21 -21.17
N LEU A 16 15.15 -5.22 -20.95
CA LEU A 16 14.84 -4.10 -20.06
C LEU A 16 13.62 -3.39 -20.64
N GLN A 17 12.43 -3.75 -20.15
CA GLN A 17 11.26 -2.91 -20.34
C GLN A 17 11.50 -1.61 -19.57
N ALA A 18 11.96 -0.59 -20.28
CA ALA A 18 12.02 0.76 -19.75
C ALA A 18 10.58 1.28 -19.61
N THR A 19 9.95 1.02 -18.46
CA THR A 19 8.75 1.77 -18.07
C THR A 19 9.21 3.17 -17.69
N ALA A 20 8.91 4.16 -18.53
CA ALA A 20 9.05 5.56 -18.15
C ALA A 20 8.04 5.88 -17.03
N GLN A 21 8.45 5.71 -15.78
CA GLN A 21 7.74 6.27 -14.64
C GLN A 21 8.15 7.74 -14.51
N ILE A 22 7.30 8.66 -14.98
CA ILE A 22 7.44 10.07 -14.66
C ILE A 22 7.03 10.23 -13.20
N THR A 23 8.00 10.09 -12.30
CA THR A 23 7.79 10.37 -10.88
C THR A 23 8.27 11.79 -10.60
N ILE A 24 7.34 12.74 -10.56
CA ILE A 24 7.59 14.04 -9.94
C ILE A 24 7.51 13.79 -8.43
N LEU A 25 8.66 13.42 -7.84
CA LEU A 25 8.81 13.33 -6.40
C LEU A 25 8.86 14.75 -5.84
N SER A 26 7.84 15.12 -5.09
CA SER A 26 7.84 16.35 -4.33
C SER A 26 8.72 16.15 -3.09
N MET A 27 9.94 16.70 -3.11
CA MET A 27 10.86 16.74 -1.95
C MET A 27 10.25 17.43 -0.72
N ASP A 28 9.13 18.11 -0.92
CA ASP A 28 8.32 18.67 0.14
C ASP A 28 7.83 17.62 1.13
N ASP A 29 7.54 16.38 0.73
CA ASP A 29 6.90 15.40 1.62
C ASP A 29 7.78 15.04 2.82
N VAL A 30 9.10 14.90 2.61
CA VAL A 30 10.07 14.63 3.69
C VAL A 30 10.32 15.88 4.55
N LYS A 31 10.41 17.06 3.93
CA LYS A 31 10.57 18.33 4.67
C LYS A 31 9.33 18.73 5.47
N LYS A 32 8.15 18.25 5.07
CA LYS A 32 6.86 18.58 5.66
C LYS A 32 6.37 17.53 6.66
N SER A 33 7.10 16.42 6.83
CA SER A 33 6.76 15.38 7.80
C SER A 33 6.68 15.95 9.20
N GLU A 34 5.62 15.63 9.93
CA GLU A 34 5.44 16.08 11.31
C GLU A 34 5.30 14.90 12.27
N PRO A 35 5.94 14.93 13.45
CA PRO A 35 5.74 13.90 14.46
C PRO A 35 4.33 14.01 15.02
N ILE A 36 3.58 12.92 14.99
CA ILE A 36 2.18 12.87 15.42
C ILE A 36 1.96 11.97 16.63
N ASP A 37 2.91 11.08 16.89
CA ASP A 37 2.90 10.15 18.01
C ASP A 37 4.30 9.57 18.25
N GLU A 38 4.44 8.73 19.28
CA GLU A 38 5.64 7.95 19.55
C GLU A 38 5.39 6.48 19.17
N LEU A 39 6.27 5.93 18.34
CA LEU A 39 6.24 4.54 17.88
C LEU A 39 6.39 3.58 19.06
N VAL A 40 5.48 2.62 19.15
CA VAL A 40 5.52 1.53 20.11
C VAL A 40 6.10 0.27 19.46
N PHE A 41 5.56 -0.13 18.31
CA PHE A 41 6.07 -1.27 17.54
C PHE A 41 5.74 -1.16 16.06
N ARG A 42 6.42 -1.97 15.26
CA ARG A 42 6.14 -2.19 13.84
C ARG A 42 5.67 -3.61 13.61
N ALA A 43 4.79 -3.79 12.64
CA ALA A 43 4.45 -5.09 12.11
C ALA A 43 4.55 -5.09 10.60
N GLN A 44 5.06 -6.18 10.05
CA GLN A 44 5.10 -6.45 8.62
C GLN A 44 3.94 -7.36 8.27
N TYR A 45 3.30 -7.10 7.12
CA TYR A 45 2.25 -7.94 6.57
C TYR A 45 2.55 -8.30 5.14
N GLU A 46 2.23 -9.53 4.75
CA GLU A 46 1.98 -9.87 3.36
C GLU A 46 0.53 -9.52 3.03
N LEU A 47 0.33 -8.59 2.08
CA LEU A 47 -0.96 -8.33 1.46
C LEU A 47 -1.03 -9.12 0.16
N LYS A 48 -2.04 -9.98 0.01
CA LYS A 48 -2.40 -10.59 -1.28
C LYS A 48 -3.69 -9.99 -1.80
N MET A 49 -3.72 -9.65 -3.08
CA MET A 49 -4.88 -9.06 -3.73
C MET A 49 -5.10 -9.58 -5.15
N VAL A 50 -6.33 -10.01 -5.43
CA VAL A 50 -6.78 -10.33 -6.80
C VAL A 50 -7.24 -9.03 -7.44
N GLU A 51 -6.58 -8.58 -8.50
CA GLU A 51 -6.97 -7.32 -9.15
C GLU A 51 -8.03 -7.53 -10.23
N ASP A 52 -7.92 -8.64 -10.97
CA ASP A 52 -8.80 -8.99 -12.07
C ASP A 52 -9.72 -10.16 -11.71
N THR A 53 -10.89 -9.81 -11.20
CA THR A 53 -11.93 -10.79 -10.83
C THR A 53 -12.71 -11.32 -12.03
N THR A 54 -12.45 -10.80 -13.24
CA THR A 54 -13.10 -11.30 -14.47
C THR A 54 -12.41 -12.55 -15.02
N LYS A 55 -11.21 -12.86 -14.52
CA LYS A 55 -10.43 -14.05 -14.88
C LYS A 55 -10.48 -15.06 -13.73
N THR A 56 -10.97 -16.26 -14.02
CA THR A 56 -11.13 -17.34 -13.03
C THR A 56 -9.83 -17.81 -12.40
N ASP A 57 -8.70 -17.73 -13.12
CA ASP A 57 -7.39 -18.22 -12.68
C ASP A 57 -6.40 -17.10 -12.32
N CYS A 58 -6.89 -15.88 -12.09
CA CYS A 58 -6.04 -14.75 -11.74
C CYS A 58 -5.33 -15.01 -10.40
N GLN A 59 -4.01 -15.21 -10.47
CA GLN A 59 -3.21 -15.35 -9.26
C GLN A 59 -3.17 -14.02 -8.51
N PRO A 60 -3.32 -14.01 -7.17
CA PRO A 60 -3.19 -12.79 -6.38
C PRO A 60 -1.80 -12.19 -6.55
N ASN A 61 -1.74 -10.86 -6.73
CA ASN A 61 -0.50 -10.13 -6.52
C ASN A 61 -0.20 -10.08 -5.03
N SER A 62 1.09 -10.02 -4.67
CA SER A 62 1.53 -9.87 -3.29
C SER A 62 2.32 -8.58 -3.11
N GLU A 63 2.16 -7.93 -1.96
CA GLU A 63 2.94 -6.77 -1.55
C GLU A 63 3.23 -6.81 -0.05
N THR A 64 4.47 -6.49 0.32
CA THR A 64 4.83 -6.31 1.72
C THR A 64 4.36 -4.95 2.20
N MET A 65 3.60 -4.96 3.30
CA MET A 65 3.04 -3.78 3.94
C MET A 65 3.63 -3.59 5.33
N MET A 66 3.71 -2.33 5.74
CA MET A 66 4.14 -1.89 7.06
C MET A 66 2.97 -1.34 7.84
N LEU A 67 2.82 -1.79 9.08
CA LEU A 67 2.01 -1.16 10.11
C LEU A 67 2.94 -0.59 11.18
N GLU A 68 2.90 0.71 11.40
CA GLU A 68 3.54 1.35 12.54
C GLU A 68 2.47 1.73 13.56
N VAL A 69 2.59 1.26 14.80
CA VAL A 69 1.62 1.53 15.87
C VAL A 69 2.27 2.42 16.90
N GLY A 70 1.66 3.59 17.14
CA GLY A 70 2.02 4.51 18.20
C GLY A 70 1.14 4.36 19.45
N LYS A 71 1.30 5.28 20.41
CA LYS A 71 0.53 5.28 21.67
C LYS A 71 -0.95 5.64 21.49
N LYS A 72 -1.28 6.39 20.44
CA LYS A 72 -2.59 7.00 20.18
C LYS A 72 -3.09 6.76 18.75
N CYS A 73 -2.19 6.64 17.77
CA CYS A 73 -2.55 6.44 16.36
C CYS A 73 -1.65 5.37 15.72
N SER A 74 -1.98 4.99 14.49
CA SER A 74 -1.18 4.05 13.70
C SER A 74 -1.16 4.45 12.23
N GLN A 75 -0.15 3.97 11.48
CA GLN A 75 -0.08 4.14 10.03
C GLN A 75 0.15 2.82 9.30
N PHE A 76 -0.53 2.61 8.17
CA PHE A 76 -0.42 1.42 7.32
C PHE A 76 -0.12 1.81 5.86
N TYR A 77 0.95 1.25 5.28
CA TYR A 77 1.50 1.68 3.99
C TYR A 77 2.49 0.65 3.41
N SER A 78 2.91 0.79 2.15
CA SER A 78 3.79 -0.20 1.51
C SER A 78 5.23 -0.17 2.03
N TYR A 79 5.89 -1.34 2.04
CA TYR A 79 7.29 -1.47 2.43
C TYR A 79 8.23 -0.67 1.52
N THR A 80 7.94 -0.59 0.22
CA THR A 80 8.67 0.26 -0.73
C THR A 80 8.66 1.72 -0.27
N THR A 81 7.52 2.18 0.22
CA THR A 81 7.38 3.54 0.75
C THR A 81 8.17 3.73 2.05
N TYR A 82 8.17 2.72 2.94
CA TYR A 82 9.00 2.70 4.15
C TYR A 82 10.49 2.81 3.83
N LEU A 83 11.01 1.99 2.91
CA LEU A 83 12.42 2.02 2.50
C LEU A 83 12.81 3.38 1.94
N ARG A 84 11.97 3.93 1.06
CA ARG A 84 12.18 5.24 0.46
C ARG A 84 12.24 6.33 1.52
N ASP A 85 11.24 6.39 2.39
CA ASP A 85 11.17 7.42 3.45
C ASP A 85 12.35 7.31 4.42
N SER A 86 12.70 6.08 4.84
CA SER A 86 13.85 5.83 5.71
C SER A 86 15.15 6.32 5.08
N THR A 87 15.36 6.03 3.80
CA THR A 87 16.54 6.50 3.04
C THR A 87 16.60 8.02 2.98
N LEU A 88 15.48 8.67 2.62
CA LEU A 88 15.46 10.12 2.46
C LEU A 88 15.60 10.87 3.79
N ILE A 89 15.09 10.32 4.90
CA ILE A 89 15.30 10.86 6.24
C ILE A 89 16.80 10.78 6.60
N ALA A 90 17.44 9.63 6.35
CA ALA A 90 18.86 9.45 6.62
C ALA A 90 19.73 10.38 5.76
N ASP A 91 19.43 10.48 4.46
CA ASP A 91 20.12 11.39 3.55
C ASP A 91 20.00 12.85 3.99
N TYR A 92 18.79 13.25 4.40
CA TYR A 92 18.54 14.61 4.91
C TYR A 92 19.32 14.88 6.20
N ALA A 93 19.33 13.95 7.15
CA ALA A 93 20.11 14.05 8.38
C ALA A 93 21.61 14.15 8.11
N ASN A 94 22.10 13.44 7.08
CA ASN A 94 23.49 13.45 6.64
C ASN A 94 23.83 14.62 5.68
N LYS A 95 22.88 15.53 5.41
CA LYS A 95 23.06 16.70 4.53
C LYS A 95 23.56 16.35 3.13
N VAL A 96 23.10 15.21 2.60
CA VAL A 96 23.38 14.76 1.24
C VAL A 96 22.89 15.80 0.21
N SER A 97 23.58 15.91 -0.94
CA SER A 97 23.21 16.88 -1.98
C SER A 97 21.83 16.62 -2.56
N GLN A 98 21.20 17.67 -3.12
CA GLN A 98 19.87 17.55 -3.73
C GLN A 98 19.83 16.55 -4.90
N ASP A 99 20.91 16.46 -5.67
CA ASP A 99 21.00 15.52 -6.81
C ASP A 99 21.03 14.07 -6.33
N ILE A 100 21.78 13.77 -5.27
CA ILE A 100 21.85 12.42 -4.70
C ILE A 100 20.52 12.04 -4.04
N LEU A 101 19.90 12.97 -3.30
CA LEU A 101 18.55 12.79 -2.76
C LEU A 101 17.54 12.42 -3.85
N GLN A 102 17.59 13.12 -4.99
CA GLN A 102 16.71 12.84 -6.13
C GLN A 102 17.02 11.46 -6.75
N GLN A 103 18.30 11.09 -6.84
CA GLN A 103 18.72 9.78 -7.34
C GLN A 103 18.22 8.65 -6.43
N HIS A 104 18.42 8.75 -5.12
CA HIS A 104 17.94 7.77 -4.15
C HIS A 104 16.42 7.68 -4.13
N ALA A 105 15.72 8.81 -4.19
CA ALA A 105 14.26 8.82 -4.26
C ALA A 105 13.72 8.09 -5.51
N LYS A 106 14.39 8.25 -6.66
CA LYS A 106 14.03 7.57 -7.91
C LYS A 106 14.33 6.07 -7.90
N ALA A 107 15.32 5.62 -7.14
CA ALA A 107 15.75 4.23 -7.11
C ALA A 107 14.67 3.26 -6.57
N TYR A 108 13.80 3.74 -5.67
CA TYR A 108 12.74 2.92 -5.07
C TYR A 108 11.47 2.80 -5.93
N GLY A 109 11.30 3.68 -6.94
CA GLY A 109 10.06 3.73 -7.72
C GLY A 109 8.82 3.96 -6.84
N ASN A 110 7.68 3.44 -7.28
CA ASN A 110 6.44 3.40 -6.50
C ASN A 110 6.05 1.95 -6.20
N GLY A 111 5.60 1.69 -4.97
CA GLY A 111 4.92 0.45 -4.64
C GLY A 111 3.62 0.28 -5.43
N ARG A 112 3.09 -0.94 -5.48
CA ARG A 112 1.82 -1.23 -6.15
C ARG A 112 0.67 -0.64 -5.35
N ILE A 113 0.77 -0.68 -4.02
CA ILE A 113 -0.01 0.09 -3.08
C ILE A 113 0.66 1.45 -2.85
N THR A 114 -0.06 2.49 -3.28
CA THR A 114 0.34 3.90 -3.16
C THR A 114 -0.27 4.60 -1.95
N TYR A 115 -1.31 4.02 -1.34
CA TYR A 115 -1.98 4.66 -0.21
C TYR A 115 -1.17 4.56 1.08
N ARG A 116 -1.38 5.54 1.96
CA ARG A 116 -1.05 5.50 3.38
C ARG A 116 -2.31 5.75 4.18
N ILE A 117 -2.54 4.94 5.21
CA ILE A 117 -3.72 5.05 6.06
C ILE A 117 -3.27 5.36 7.47
N TYR A 118 -3.68 6.50 7.99
CA TYR A 118 -3.48 6.90 9.37
C TYR A 118 -4.77 6.68 10.15
N LYS A 119 -4.77 5.79 11.14
CA LYS A 119 -5.92 5.56 12.02
C LYS A 119 -5.81 6.43 13.26
N ASN A 120 -6.94 7.05 13.63
CA ASN A 120 -7.04 7.99 14.75
C ASN A 120 -6.13 9.23 14.62
N TYR A 121 -5.83 9.66 13.40
CA TYR A 121 -5.11 10.90 13.14
C TYR A 121 -5.74 11.71 11.98
N PRO A 122 -6.19 12.96 12.22
CA PRO A 122 -6.34 13.56 13.55
C PRO A 122 -7.30 12.75 14.43
N THR A 123 -7.25 12.96 15.75
CA THR A 123 -8.06 12.19 16.72
C THR A 123 -9.52 12.06 16.28
N GLY A 124 -10.04 10.84 16.30
CA GLY A 124 -11.41 10.52 15.87
C GLY A 124 -11.59 10.34 14.35
N LYS A 125 -10.53 10.50 13.55
CA LYS A 125 -10.57 10.32 12.09
C LYS A 125 -9.64 9.22 11.59
N VAL A 126 -9.94 8.73 10.38
CA VAL A 126 -9.01 7.97 9.55
C VAL A 126 -8.63 8.87 8.38
N THR A 127 -7.33 9.08 8.18
CA THR A 127 -6.80 9.83 7.04
C THR A 127 -6.18 8.86 6.05
N THR A 128 -6.70 8.81 4.82
CA THR A 128 -6.08 8.13 3.69
C THR A 128 -5.37 9.16 2.83
N LEU A 129 -4.07 9.01 2.66
CA LEU A 129 -3.31 9.69 1.63
C LEU A 129 -3.14 8.73 0.47
N ASP A 130 -3.39 9.17 -0.75
CA ASP A 130 -3.16 8.32 -1.91
C ASP A 130 -2.68 9.13 -3.11
N ARG A 131 -1.73 8.56 -3.85
CA ARG A 131 -1.18 9.17 -5.05
C ARG A 131 -1.66 8.39 -6.26
N LEU A 132 -2.48 9.04 -7.07
CA LEU A 132 -2.95 8.49 -8.33
C LEU A 132 -2.37 9.28 -9.49
N ALA A 133 -1.54 8.62 -10.30
CA ALA A 133 -0.74 9.27 -11.33
C ALA A 133 0.06 10.47 -10.77
N THR A 134 -0.27 11.69 -11.19
CA THR A 134 0.36 12.96 -10.78
C THR A 134 -0.41 13.71 -9.69
N SER A 135 -1.54 13.18 -9.23
CA SER A 135 -2.38 13.79 -8.20
C SER A 135 -2.16 13.13 -6.84
N ASN A 136 -2.09 13.94 -5.78
CA ASN A 136 -2.01 13.50 -4.40
C ASN A 136 -3.30 13.89 -3.67
N PHE A 137 -4.02 12.91 -3.14
CA PHE A 137 -5.29 13.10 -2.47
C PHE A 137 -5.17 12.83 -0.97
N ARG A 138 -5.92 13.60 -0.18
CA ARG A 138 -6.15 13.39 1.25
C ARG A 138 -7.63 13.22 1.51
N CYS A 139 -8.02 12.04 1.94
CA CYS A 139 -9.38 11.73 2.33
C CYS A 139 -9.44 11.52 3.85
N GLU A 140 -10.23 12.32 4.54
CA GLU A 140 -10.48 12.18 5.97
C GLU A 140 -11.90 11.71 6.23
N GLU A 141 -12.03 10.66 7.02
CA GLU A 141 -13.30 10.03 7.37
C GLU A 141 -13.40 9.88 8.88
N LYS A 142 -14.61 9.69 9.42
CA LYS A 142 -14.77 9.28 10.81
C LYS A 142 -14.06 7.94 11.03
N ASN A 143 -13.40 7.77 12.19
CA ASN A 143 -12.75 6.51 12.56
C ASN A 143 -13.79 5.46 12.98
N GLU A 144 -14.56 4.99 12.00
CA GLU A 144 -15.53 3.91 12.15
C GLU A 144 -14.79 2.58 12.24
N LYS A 145 -14.93 1.93 13.38
CA LYS A 145 -14.33 0.61 13.64
C LYS A 145 -15.28 -0.48 13.17
N PRO A 146 -14.77 -1.59 12.60
CA PRO A 146 -15.60 -2.76 12.34
C PRO A 146 -16.25 -3.28 13.64
N VAL A 147 -17.52 -3.71 13.54
CA VAL A 147 -18.21 -4.39 14.63
C VAL A 147 -17.93 -5.88 14.51
N TRP A 148 -17.15 -6.41 15.44
CA TRP A 148 -16.69 -7.80 15.40
C TRP A 148 -17.61 -8.75 16.17
N THR A 149 -17.85 -9.91 15.60
CA THR A 149 -18.41 -11.08 16.29
C THR A 149 -17.26 -12.01 16.64
N LEU A 150 -17.01 -12.23 17.93
CA LEU A 150 -15.98 -13.15 18.41
C LEU A 150 -16.46 -14.60 18.29
N LEU A 151 -15.58 -15.48 17.83
CA LEU A 151 -15.86 -16.90 17.69
C LEU A 151 -15.01 -17.71 18.69
N SER A 152 -15.37 -18.98 18.88
CA SER A 152 -14.67 -19.90 19.78
C SER A 152 -13.42 -20.51 19.16
N ASP A 153 -13.29 -20.49 17.83
CA ASP A 153 -12.15 -21.07 17.12
C ASP A 153 -10.84 -20.41 17.56
N THR A 154 -9.82 -21.25 17.73
CA THR A 154 -8.46 -20.86 18.07
C THR A 154 -7.47 -21.42 17.07
N ALA A 155 -6.38 -20.70 16.83
CA ALA A 155 -5.27 -21.17 16.01
C ALA A 155 -3.95 -20.62 16.56
N THR A 156 -2.84 -21.26 16.24
CA THR A 156 -1.51 -20.68 16.43
C THR A 156 -1.02 -20.18 15.07
N ILE A 157 -0.75 -18.87 14.97
CA ILE A 157 -0.23 -18.23 13.76
C ILE A 157 1.08 -17.54 14.11
N LEU A 158 2.13 -17.79 13.32
CA LEU A 158 3.52 -17.56 13.73
C LEU A 158 3.80 -18.34 15.04
N THR A 159 3.88 -17.62 16.16
CA THR A 159 4.05 -18.17 17.51
C THR A 159 2.94 -17.74 18.47
N TYR A 160 1.94 -16.99 17.99
CA TYR A 160 0.90 -16.39 18.82
C TYR A 160 -0.37 -17.22 18.89
N HIS A 161 -0.94 -17.33 20.08
CA HIS A 161 -2.27 -17.92 20.29
C HIS A 161 -3.34 -16.92 19.87
N CYS A 162 -4.05 -17.29 18.80
CA CYS A 162 -5.03 -16.43 18.16
C CYS A 162 -6.45 -16.95 18.38
N ARG A 163 -7.39 -16.02 18.46
CA ARG A 163 -8.84 -16.26 18.42
C ARG A 163 -9.42 -15.72 17.14
N LYS A 164 -10.49 -16.35 16.66
CA LYS A 164 -11.18 -15.94 15.43
C LYS A 164 -12.27 -14.91 15.71
N ALA A 165 -12.45 -13.99 14.78
CA ALA A 165 -13.57 -13.06 14.74
C ALA A 165 -14.02 -12.81 13.31
N THR A 166 -15.26 -12.39 13.13
CA THR A 166 -15.81 -12.02 11.82
C THR A 166 -16.50 -10.68 11.87
N CYS A 167 -16.49 -9.92 10.78
CA CYS A 167 -17.29 -8.70 10.64
C CYS A 167 -17.73 -8.48 9.19
N HIS A 168 -18.68 -7.57 9.01
CA HIS A 168 -18.94 -6.94 7.72
C HIS A 168 -18.49 -5.48 7.78
N PHE A 169 -17.60 -5.08 6.88
CA PHE A 169 -16.99 -3.75 6.90
C PHE A 169 -16.65 -3.29 5.49
N ARG A 170 -17.05 -2.06 5.14
CA ARG A 170 -16.81 -1.41 3.82
C ARG A 170 -17.20 -2.30 2.63
N GLY A 171 -18.34 -2.97 2.75
CA GLY A 171 -18.91 -3.84 1.71
C GLY A 171 -18.24 -5.22 1.58
N ARG A 172 -17.32 -5.59 2.47
CA ARG A 172 -16.69 -6.92 2.51
C ARG A 172 -16.96 -7.62 3.84
N SER A 173 -17.12 -8.94 3.79
CA SER A 173 -17.16 -9.77 4.98
C SER A 173 -15.76 -10.30 5.25
N TYR A 174 -15.25 -10.10 6.46
CA TYR A 174 -13.90 -10.49 6.86
C TYR A 174 -13.93 -11.58 7.92
N THR A 175 -12.98 -12.50 7.82
CA THR A 175 -12.53 -13.34 8.93
C THR A 175 -11.18 -12.82 9.40
N ALA A 176 -11.01 -12.63 10.70
CA ALA A 176 -9.76 -12.19 11.30
C ALA A 176 -9.34 -13.13 12.44
N TRP A 177 -8.04 -13.29 12.59
CA TRP A 177 -7.39 -13.98 13.71
C TRP A 177 -6.57 -12.95 14.49
N PHE A 178 -6.81 -12.85 15.80
CA PHE A 178 -6.16 -11.87 16.66
C PHE A 178 -5.59 -12.50 17.92
N THR A 179 -4.50 -11.95 18.44
CA THR A 179 -3.87 -12.37 19.70
C THR A 179 -4.02 -11.29 20.78
N MET A 180 -4.33 -11.70 22.01
CA MET A 180 -4.36 -10.82 23.18
C MET A 180 -2.99 -10.69 23.85
N GLU A 181 -1.98 -11.44 23.39
CA GLU A 181 -0.59 -11.33 23.87
C GLU A 181 0.03 -9.97 23.50
N ILE A 182 -0.48 -9.35 22.43
CA ILE A 182 -0.24 -7.94 22.10
C ILE A 182 -1.59 -7.22 22.29
N PRO A 183 -1.88 -6.65 23.47
CA PRO A 183 -3.20 -6.14 23.85
C PRO A 183 -3.48 -4.75 23.27
N VAL A 184 -3.37 -4.63 21.94
CA VAL A 184 -3.61 -3.40 21.18
C VAL A 184 -4.70 -3.65 20.15
N SER A 185 -5.65 -2.73 20.04
CA SER A 185 -6.77 -2.81 19.09
C SER A 185 -6.33 -2.33 17.70
N GLU A 186 -5.32 -2.96 17.11
CA GLU A 186 -4.73 -2.56 15.83
C GLU A 186 -4.56 -3.76 14.87
N GLY A 187 -4.35 -3.46 13.60
CA GLY A 187 -4.33 -4.43 12.51
C GLY A 187 -4.06 -3.80 11.14
N PRO A 188 -4.04 -4.60 10.07
CA PRO A 188 -3.73 -4.13 8.73
C PRO A 188 -4.86 -3.24 8.16
N TRP A 189 -4.51 -2.36 7.23
CA TRP A 189 -5.46 -1.46 6.56
C TRP A 189 -6.29 -0.66 7.60
N LYS A 190 -7.62 -0.64 7.46
CA LYS A 190 -8.58 -0.01 8.38
C LYS A 190 -9.14 -1.01 9.41
N LEU A 191 -8.66 -2.26 9.44
CA LEU A 191 -9.10 -3.25 10.41
C LEU A 191 -8.48 -2.95 11.78
N CYS A 192 -9.35 -2.82 12.78
CA CYS A 192 -9.04 -2.55 14.18
C CYS A 192 -10.28 -2.88 15.02
N GLY A 193 -10.24 -2.67 16.34
CA GLY A 193 -11.42 -2.79 17.22
C GLY A 193 -11.57 -4.14 17.93
N LEU A 194 -10.67 -5.09 17.69
CA LEU A 194 -10.59 -6.32 18.48
C LEU A 194 -9.82 -6.08 19.80
N PRO A 195 -10.04 -6.89 20.85
CA PRO A 195 -9.36 -6.71 22.15
C PRO A 195 -7.85 -7.04 22.12
N GLY A 196 -7.32 -7.43 20.95
CA GLY A 196 -5.91 -7.69 20.73
C GLY A 196 -5.54 -7.49 19.27
N PHE A 197 -4.26 -7.68 18.97
CA PHE A 197 -3.67 -7.40 17.67
C PHE A 197 -4.11 -8.39 16.60
N ILE A 198 -4.55 -7.90 15.45
CA ILE A 198 -4.97 -8.73 14.31
C ILE A 198 -3.74 -9.31 13.62
N ILE A 199 -3.49 -10.60 13.74
CA ILE A 199 -2.35 -11.28 13.09
C ILE A 199 -2.66 -11.63 11.64
N LYS A 200 -3.91 -11.99 11.33
CA LYS A 200 -4.35 -12.36 9.98
C LYS A 200 -5.76 -11.87 9.73
N ALA A 201 -6.05 -11.44 8.52
CA ALA A 201 -7.41 -11.13 8.09
C ALA A 201 -7.59 -11.46 6.60
N GLU A 202 -8.75 -11.96 6.22
CA GLU A 202 -9.09 -12.25 4.83
C GLU A 202 -10.55 -11.95 4.55
N ASP A 203 -10.86 -11.47 3.35
CA ASP A 203 -12.24 -11.31 2.93
C ASP A 203 -12.83 -12.66 2.46
N ALA A 204 -14.14 -12.84 2.63
CA ALA A 204 -14.84 -14.10 2.36
C ALA A 204 -14.77 -14.55 0.88
N ARG A 205 -14.38 -13.66 -0.04
CA ARG A 205 -14.17 -13.98 -1.45
C ARG A 205 -12.73 -14.40 -1.77
N GLY A 206 -11.80 -14.31 -0.82
CA GLY A 206 -10.38 -14.58 -1.06
C GLY A 206 -9.72 -13.57 -2.00
N HIS A 207 -10.34 -12.40 -2.20
CA HIS A 207 -9.81 -11.34 -3.05
C HIS A 207 -8.73 -10.52 -2.33
N TYR A 208 -8.78 -10.45 -1.00
CA TYR A 208 -7.85 -9.73 -0.15
C TYR A 208 -7.52 -10.56 1.08
N SER A 209 -6.23 -10.76 1.33
CA SER A 209 -5.74 -11.33 2.58
C SER A 209 -4.54 -10.56 3.11
N PHE A 210 -4.46 -10.44 4.42
CA PHE A 210 -3.37 -9.84 5.16
C PHE A 210 -2.85 -10.87 6.14
N GLU A 211 -1.56 -11.17 6.08
CA GLU A 211 -0.92 -12.10 7.01
C GLU A 211 0.32 -11.45 7.61
N CYS A 212 0.34 -11.28 8.93
CA CYS A 212 1.49 -10.71 9.63
C CYS A 212 2.68 -11.65 9.47
N THR A 213 3.82 -11.11 9.05
CA THR A 213 5.07 -11.85 8.81
C THR A 213 6.15 -11.53 9.84
N GLY A 214 5.99 -10.45 10.62
CA GLY A 214 6.91 -10.10 11.68
C GLY A 214 6.43 -8.94 12.54
N VAL A 215 6.85 -8.91 13.80
CA VAL A 215 6.59 -7.82 14.74
C VAL A 215 7.90 -7.41 15.40
N GLU A 216 8.17 -6.11 15.46
CA GLU A 216 9.38 -5.53 16.03
C GLU A 216 8.99 -4.44 17.03
N GLN A 217 9.39 -4.60 18.30
CA GLN A 217 9.22 -3.56 19.32
C GLN A 217 10.17 -2.40 19.06
N SER A 218 9.73 -1.18 19.36
CA SER A 218 10.65 -0.04 19.34
C SER A 218 11.71 -0.18 20.42
N ASP A 219 12.98 0.02 20.05
CA ASP A 219 14.17 -0.01 20.92
C ASP A 219 14.45 1.34 21.63
N GLY A 220 13.57 2.32 21.43
CA GLY A 220 13.68 3.66 22.01
C GLY A 220 12.61 4.63 21.48
N PRO A 221 12.64 5.90 21.92
CA PRO A 221 11.69 6.90 21.47
C PRO A 221 11.95 7.23 19.99
N LYS A 222 11.06 6.76 19.11
CA LYS A 222 11.05 7.04 17.67
C LYS A 222 9.73 7.73 17.31
N PRO A 223 9.75 8.83 16.53
CA PRO A 223 8.51 9.50 16.13
C PRO A 223 7.75 8.68 15.09
N LEU A 224 6.43 8.63 15.23
CA LEU A 224 5.53 8.26 14.14
C LEU A 224 5.22 9.53 13.33
N LEU A 225 5.51 9.49 12.03
CA LEU A 225 5.49 10.67 11.16
C LEU A 225 4.25 10.71 10.27
N PHE A 226 3.67 11.91 10.12
CA PHE A 226 2.62 12.18 9.15
C PHE A 226 3.14 12.96 7.94
N ASN A 227 2.87 12.41 6.74
CA ASN A 227 3.38 12.92 5.47
C ASN A 227 2.26 13.36 4.52
N GLY A 228 1.34 14.21 4.99
CA GLY A 228 0.12 14.58 4.24
C GLY A 228 -0.03 16.05 3.87
N LYS A 229 1.03 16.87 3.96
CA LYS A 229 0.94 18.30 3.60
C LYS A 229 0.99 18.49 2.07
N GLY A 230 0.11 19.32 1.54
CA GLY A 230 0.06 19.63 0.10
C GLY A 230 -0.77 18.65 -0.74
N SER A 231 -1.40 17.65 -0.11
CA SER A 231 -2.40 16.80 -0.78
C SER A 231 -3.74 17.52 -0.90
N GLU A 232 -4.44 17.30 -2.01
CA GLU A 232 -5.78 17.83 -2.26
C GLU A 232 -6.81 17.13 -1.37
N SER A 233 -7.60 17.91 -0.62
CA SER A 233 -8.67 17.35 0.21
C SER A 233 -9.81 16.82 -0.66
N ILE A 234 -10.24 15.58 -0.42
CA ILE A 234 -11.32 14.94 -1.19
C ILE A 234 -12.23 14.09 -0.29
N SER A 235 -13.52 14.05 -0.61
CA SER A 235 -14.46 13.15 0.05
C SER A 235 -14.22 11.69 -0.34
N ARG A 236 -14.56 10.73 0.52
CA ARG A 236 -14.45 9.29 0.17
C ARG A 236 -15.22 8.96 -1.11
N ARG A 237 -16.45 9.47 -1.22
CA ARG A 237 -17.31 9.26 -2.40
C ARG A 237 -16.62 9.74 -3.68
N ASP A 238 -16.03 10.93 -3.66
CA ASP A 238 -15.42 11.50 -4.85
C ASP A 238 -14.06 10.86 -5.16
N LEU A 239 -13.32 10.41 -4.14
CA LEU A 239 -12.12 9.59 -4.31
C LEU A 239 -12.44 8.24 -4.97
N ASN A 240 -13.54 7.59 -4.60
CA ASN A 240 -13.99 6.36 -5.27
C ASN A 240 -14.28 6.59 -6.76
N LYS A 241 -14.95 7.70 -7.11
CA LYS A 241 -15.16 8.08 -8.52
C LYS A 241 -13.86 8.34 -9.27
N VAL A 242 -12.85 8.90 -8.59
CA VAL A 242 -11.51 9.10 -9.16
C VAL A 242 -10.86 7.74 -9.46
N TYR A 243 -10.95 6.77 -8.54
CA TYR A 243 -10.46 5.41 -8.79
C TYR A 243 -11.19 4.72 -9.95
N GLU A 244 -12.53 4.80 -9.99
CA GLU A 244 -13.33 4.25 -11.08
C GLU A 244 -12.95 4.88 -12.43
N ARG A 245 -12.82 6.21 -12.48
CA ARG A 245 -12.38 6.93 -13.69
C ARG A 245 -11.00 6.47 -14.13
N TYR A 246 -10.05 6.36 -13.21
CA TYR A 246 -8.70 5.94 -13.53
C TYR A 246 -8.63 4.50 -14.03
N ALA A 247 -9.43 3.59 -13.45
CA ALA A 247 -9.51 2.22 -13.93
C ALA A 247 -10.12 2.15 -15.34
N LYS A 248 -11.18 2.92 -15.60
CA LYS A 248 -11.88 2.93 -16.90
C LYS A 248 -11.09 3.62 -18.02
N ASP A 249 -10.35 4.68 -17.71
CA ASP A 249 -9.59 5.45 -18.69
C ASP A 249 -8.26 5.96 -18.10
N PRO A 250 -7.29 5.06 -17.87
CA PRO A 250 -6.00 5.42 -17.28
C PRO A 250 -5.20 6.38 -18.18
N VAL A 251 -5.27 6.22 -19.50
CA VAL A 251 -4.54 7.06 -20.47
C VAL A 251 -5.12 8.47 -20.49
N GLY A 252 -6.44 8.62 -20.63
CA GLY A 252 -7.11 9.91 -20.57
C GLY A 252 -6.97 10.58 -19.21
N PHE A 253 -6.98 9.81 -18.12
CA PHE A 253 -6.70 10.34 -16.78
C PHE A 253 -5.30 10.94 -16.70
N ILE A 254 -4.25 10.19 -17.04
CA ILE A 254 -2.86 10.68 -16.92
C ILE A 254 -2.60 11.86 -17.85
N THR A 255 -3.08 11.81 -19.09
CA THR A 255 -2.92 12.92 -20.05
C THR A 255 -3.64 14.18 -19.57
N SER A 256 -4.79 14.05 -18.89
CA SER A 256 -5.50 15.19 -18.29
C SER A 256 -4.77 15.81 -17.10
N THR A 257 -4.03 15.03 -16.32
CA THR A 257 -3.29 15.51 -15.14
C THR A 257 -1.82 15.83 -15.44
N ALA A 258 -1.34 15.50 -16.64
CA ALA A 258 0.02 15.74 -17.11
C ALA A 258 0.02 16.05 -18.62
N PRO A 259 -0.36 17.28 -19.04
CA PRO A 259 -0.62 17.62 -20.44
C PRO A 259 0.60 17.47 -21.38
N ASN A 260 1.81 17.45 -20.82
CA ASN A 260 3.05 17.27 -21.57
C ASN A 260 3.45 15.79 -21.76
N VAL A 261 2.66 14.84 -21.25
CA VAL A 261 2.94 13.41 -21.31
C VAL A 261 2.08 12.76 -22.39
N LYS A 262 2.73 12.10 -23.36
CA LYS A 262 2.04 11.23 -24.33
C LYS A 262 2.24 9.77 -23.93
N LEU A 263 1.14 9.07 -23.71
CA LEU A 263 1.12 7.65 -23.37
C LEU A 263 0.57 6.84 -24.54
N THR A 264 1.31 5.81 -24.92
CA THR A 264 0.85 4.81 -25.88
C THR A 264 0.95 3.45 -25.21
N VAL A 265 -0.19 2.79 -25.00
CA VAL A 265 -0.25 1.42 -24.49
C VAL A 265 -0.14 0.47 -25.67
N LYS A 266 0.69 -0.56 -25.55
CA LYS A 266 0.88 -1.59 -26.58
C LYS A 266 0.58 -2.97 -26.03
N ASP A 267 0.08 -3.86 -26.88
CA ASP A 267 -0.04 -5.29 -26.58
C ASP A 267 1.33 -6.00 -26.63
N GLU A 268 1.35 -7.30 -26.35
CA GLU A 268 2.57 -8.13 -26.39
C GLU A 268 3.20 -8.19 -27.80
N GLN A 269 2.42 -7.94 -28.86
CA GLN A 269 2.91 -7.90 -30.23
C GLN A 269 3.34 -6.49 -30.67
N GLY A 270 3.23 -5.49 -29.79
CA GLY A 270 3.64 -4.10 -30.04
C GLY A 270 2.59 -3.23 -30.73
N ASN A 271 1.36 -3.71 -30.92
CA ASN A 271 0.27 -2.93 -31.51
C ASN A 271 -0.33 -1.99 -30.47
N ALA A 272 -0.71 -0.77 -30.89
CA ALA A 272 -1.33 0.20 -29.99
C ALA A 272 -2.74 -0.24 -29.56
N LEU A 273 -2.99 -0.27 -28.25
CA LEU A 273 -4.31 -0.52 -27.68
C LEU A 273 -5.11 0.79 -27.63
N LYS A 274 -6.28 0.80 -28.25
CA LYS A 274 -7.17 1.98 -28.30
C LYS A 274 -8.05 2.14 -27.05
N ASN A 275 -8.48 1.03 -26.44
CA ASN A 275 -9.38 1.00 -25.28
C ASN A 275 -8.73 0.16 -24.17
N PHE A 276 -7.79 0.76 -23.46
CA PHE A 276 -7.09 0.10 -22.36
C PHE A 276 -7.77 0.46 -21.03
N GLU A 277 -8.38 -0.52 -20.38
CA GLU A 277 -8.93 -0.40 -19.03
C GLU A 277 -8.11 -1.23 -18.05
N LEU A 278 -8.04 -0.80 -16.80
CA LEU A 278 -7.45 -1.56 -15.71
C LEU A 278 -8.52 -2.40 -15.02
N PRO A 279 -8.19 -3.61 -14.56
CA PRO A 279 -9.06 -4.35 -13.66
C PRO A 279 -9.41 -3.53 -12.41
N TYR A 280 -10.67 -3.64 -11.95
CA TYR A 280 -11.18 -2.83 -10.84
C TYR A 280 -11.85 -3.72 -9.77
N ASN A 281 -11.08 -4.07 -8.74
CA ASN A 281 -11.58 -4.77 -7.55
C ASN A 281 -11.14 -4.00 -6.30
N PRO A 282 -11.75 -2.84 -5.97
CA PRO A 282 -11.31 -2.00 -4.86
C PRO A 282 -11.55 -2.68 -3.52
N ILE A 283 -10.66 -2.48 -2.54
CA ILE A 283 -10.82 -3.05 -1.19
C ILE A 283 -12.09 -2.53 -0.51
N GLU A 284 -12.44 -1.27 -0.71
CA GLU A 284 -13.73 -0.69 -0.27
C GLU A 284 -14.72 -0.80 -1.42
N LEU A 285 -15.80 -1.56 -1.21
CA LEU A 285 -16.88 -1.62 -2.18
C LEU A 285 -17.89 -0.52 -1.91
N SER A 286 -18.42 0.08 -2.97
CA SER A 286 -19.55 1.01 -2.89
C SER A 286 -20.74 0.31 -2.23
N GLU A 287 -21.33 0.94 -1.21
CA GLU A 287 -22.56 0.47 -0.60
C GLU A 287 -23.67 0.50 -1.66
N LYS A 288 -24.36 -0.63 -1.84
CA LYS A 288 -25.52 -0.75 -2.73
C LYS A 288 -26.76 -0.19 -2.06
#